data_AF-A0A1Y2XC70-F1
#
_entry.id   AF-A0A1Y2XC70-F1
#
_cell.length_a   1.000
_cell.length_b   1.000
_cell.length_c   1.000
_cell.angle_alpha   90.00
_cell.angle_beta   90.00
_cell.angle_gamma   90.00
#
_symmetry.space_group_name_H-M   'P 1'
#
loop_
_entity.id
_entity.type
_entity.pdbx_description
1 polymer ?
#
loop_
_entity_poly.entity_id
_entity_poly.type
_entity_poly.pdbx_seq_one_letter_code
_entity_poly.pdbx_strand_id
1 'polypeptide(L)'
;MSLCIADLPQTWQKPSSEELLAALKQLQVEPPIWNPGTSRKLILETYQNATQLRREVAAYLSSIIKSSLAWIQDEDEKEAVWDEASRRLAERCGRAGMGEITRRWPLESRASSPFELVIREPPITGDSLGLKTWGSSYLLAQSLGSIAKESLSHMFGLGQSNESLDVLELGSGTGLLGMAAAAIWQANVVLTDLPTIVPNLAHNMERNRSTIEALGGKVDSGGLIWGSDDESAERFDIKNQFKIVLAADPLYDDDHPELLSSAIVAHLAQDKDSRAIVMVPQRDVTTKKLAAKFLSIMIVSGLSVMEQNTLVGQDDWDEDGEDSGIECWWAVFGRQ
;
A
#
# COMPACT_ATOMS: atom_id res chain seq x y z
N MET A 1 -23.91 -14.95 -13.26
CA MET A 1 -25.31 -14.59 -12.99
C MET A 1 -25.31 -13.28 -12.23
N SER A 2 -26.13 -12.31 -12.62
CA SER A 2 -26.25 -11.05 -11.87
C SER A 2 -26.91 -11.36 -10.53
N LEU A 3 -26.27 -11.00 -9.42
CA LEU A 3 -26.81 -11.22 -8.08
C LEU A 3 -28.07 -10.35 -7.90
N CYS A 4 -29.19 -10.96 -7.54
CA CYS A 4 -30.44 -10.27 -7.24
C CYS A 4 -30.78 -10.46 -5.76
N ILE A 5 -31.06 -9.38 -5.04
CA ILE A 5 -31.41 -9.44 -3.61
C ILE A 5 -32.67 -10.27 -3.36
N ALA A 6 -33.61 -10.30 -4.32
CA ALA A 6 -34.84 -11.08 -4.21
C ALA A 6 -34.58 -12.60 -4.19
N ASP A 7 -33.43 -13.06 -4.70
CA ASP A 7 -33.06 -14.47 -4.73
C ASP A 7 -32.36 -14.92 -3.43
N LEU A 8 -31.99 -13.97 -2.55
CA LEU A 8 -31.38 -14.27 -1.27
C LEU A 8 -32.45 -14.63 -0.22
N PRO A 9 -32.11 -15.49 0.77
CA PRO A 9 -33.03 -15.86 1.84
C PRO A 9 -33.48 -14.64 2.64
N GLN A 10 -34.79 -14.47 2.79
CA GLN A 10 -35.40 -13.34 3.46
C GLN A 10 -35.79 -13.71 4.89
N THR A 11 -35.63 -12.79 5.84
CA THR A 11 -35.92 -13.04 7.27
C THR A 11 -37.35 -13.51 7.53
N TRP A 12 -38.34 -13.04 6.76
CA TRP A 12 -39.73 -13.47 6.87
C TRP A 12 -39.98 -14.93 6.43
N GLN A 13 -39.07 -15.53 5.66
CA GLN A 13 -39.11 -16.94 5.26
C GLN A 13 -38.61 -17.87 6.37
N LYS A 14 -37.99 -17.32 7.43
CA LYS A 14 -37.36 -18.06 8.53
C LYS A 14 -36.31 -19.10 8.06
N PRO A 15 -35.32 -18.69 7.23
CA PRO A 15 -34.25 -19.56 6.75
C PRO A 15 -33.36 -20.06 7.89
N SER A 16 -32.67 -21.18 7.69
CA SER A 16 -31.66 -21.65 8.65
C SER A 16 -30.49 -20.66 8.79
N SER A 17 -29.75 -20.77 9.89
CA SER A 17 -28.50 -20.02 10.12
C SER A 17 -27.48 -20.30 9.00
N GLU A 18 -27.35 -21.56 8.58
CA GLU A 18 -26.47 -21.96 7.48
C GLU A 18 -26.81 -21.27 6.14
N GLU A 19 -28.10 -21.20 5.78
CA GLU A 19 -28.55 -20.52 4.56
C GLU A 19 -28.26 -19.02 4.59
N LEU A 20 -28.51 -18.36 5.74
CA LEU A 20 -28.19 -16.94 5.92
C LEU A 20 -26.69 -16.69 5.82
N LEU A 21 -25.87 -17.49 6.50
CA LEU A 21 -24.41 -17.36 6.45
C LEU A 21 -23.87 -17.59 5.04
N ALA A 22 -24.39 -18.58 4.30
CA ALA A 22 -24.01 -18.83 2.92
C ALA A 22 -24.38 -17.65 1.99
N ALA A 23 -25.55 -17.03 2.19
CA ALA A 23 -25.96 -15.84 1.45
C ALA A 23 -25.10 -14.62 1.81
N LEU A 24 -24.83 -14.39 3.09
CA LEU A 24 -24.00 -13.28 3.55
C LEU A 24 -22.56 -13.38 3.05
N LYS A 25 -21.99 -14.59 2.98
CA LYS A 25 -20.66 -14.82 2.39
C LYS A 25 -20.61 -14.46 0.90
N GLN A 26 -21.69 -14.65 0.15
CA GLN A 26 -21.76 -14.23 -1.26
C GLN A 26 -21.80 -12.70 -1.43
N LEU A 27 -22.14 -11.96 -0.38
CA LEU A 27 -22.17 -10.50 -0.38
C LEU A 27 -20.82 -9.87 0.02
N GLN A 28 -19.78 -10.67 0.24
CA GLN A 28 -18.44 -10.16 0.55
C GLN A 28 -17.95 -9.25 -0.57
N VAL A 29 -17.43 -8.09 -0.18
CA VAL A 29 -16.74 -7.19 -1.12
C VAL A 29 -15.26 -7.33 -0.88
N GLU A 30 -14.54 -7.74 -1.92
CA GLU A 30 -13.09 -7.63 -1.92
C GLU A 30 -12.70 -6.14 -1.94
N PRO A 31 -11.74 -5.71 -1.12
CA PRO A 31 -11.27 -4.34 -1.16
C PRO A 31 -10.78 -3.98 -2.57
N PRO A 32 -11.00 -2.74 -3.03
CA PRO A 32 -10.54 -2.33 -4.34
C PRO A 32 -9.01 -2.45 -4.45
N ILE A 33 -8.56 -2.94 -5.60
CA ILE A 33 -7.16 -2.89 -6.03
C ILE A 33 -7.10 -1.85 -7.15
N TRP A 34 -6.17 -0.91 -7.03
CA TRP A 34 -5.96 0.11 -8.06
C TRP A 34 -5.48 -0.55 -9.35
N ASN A 35 -6.13 -0.24 -10.47
CA ASN A 35 -5.73 -0.75 -11.78
C ASN A 35 -5.59 0.42 -12.76
N PRO A 36 -4.35 0.90 -13.00
CA PRO A 36 -4.08 2.03 -13.89
C PRO A 36 -4.56 1.83 -15.34
N GLY A 37 -4.79 0.57 -15.76
CA GLY A 37 -5.25 0.24 -17.11
C GLY A 37 -6.76 0.32 -17.33
N THR A 38 -7.55 0.61 -16.30
CA THR A 38 -9.01 0.58 -16.40
C THR A 38 -9.56 1.86 -17.01
N SER A 39 -10.27 1.74 -18.14
CA SER A 39 -10.87 2.90 -18.83
C SER A 39 -11.91 3.62 -17.95
N ARG A 40 -11.81 4.95 -17.88
CA ARG A 40 -12.75 5.85 -17.16
C ARG A 40 -14.22 5.61 -17.52
N LYS A 41 -14.52 5.21 -18.75
CA LYS A 41 -15.89 4.90 -19.20
C LYS A 41 -16.44 3.61 -18.57
N LEU A 42 -15.60 2.57 -18.50
CA LEU A 42 -15.95 1.30 -17.88
C LEU A 42 -16.13 1.46 -16.37
N ILE A 43 -15.32 2.32 -15.73
CA ILE A 43 -15.44 2.68 -14.32
C ILE A 43 -16.80 3.33 -14.04
N LEU A 44 -17.20 4.35 -14.81
CA LEU A 44 -18.46 5.07 -14.65
C LEU A 44 -19.71 4.20 -14.86
N GLU A 45 -19.73 3.36 -15.91
CA GLU A 45 -20.84 2.44 -16.20
C GLU A 45 -20.97 1.35 -15.12
N THR A 46 -19.85 0.85 -14.60
CA THR A 46 -19.83 -0.07 -13.46
C THR A 46 -20.33 0.63 -12.19
N TYR A 47 -19.95 1.88 -11.97
CA TYR A 47 -20.26 2.64 -10.77
C TYR A 47 -21.75 2.92 -10.59
N GLN A 48 -22.47 3.27 -11.66
CA GLN A 48 -23.92 3.52 -11.62
C GLN A 48 -24.70 2.25 -11.27
N ASN A 49 -24.42 1.14 -11.97
CA ASN A 49 -25.01 -0.16 -11.67
C ASN A 49 -24.64 -0.65 -10.26
N ALA A 50 -23.41 -0.41 -9.82
CA ALA A 50 -22.96 -0.74 -8.47
C ALA A 50 -23.64 0.12 -7.39
N THR A 51 -24.07 1.36 -7.68
CA THR A 51 -24.67 2.24 -6.66
C THR A 51 -26.08 1.79 -6.26
N GLN A 52 -26.91 1.41 -7.24
CA GLN A 52 -28.24 0.87 -6.94
C GLN A 52 -28.14 -0.46 -6.18
N LEU A 53 -27.31 -1.37 -6.68
CA LEU A 53 -27.05 -2.65 -6.01
C LEU A 53 -26.50 -2.45 -4.59
N ARG A 54 -25.57 -1.50 -4.38
CA ARG A 54 -25.04 -1.15 -3.05
C ARG A 54 -26.14 -0.76 -2.06
N ARG A 55 -27.12 0.04 -2.49
CA ARG A 55 -28.26 0.45 -1.65
C ARG A 55 -29.17 -0.72 -1.30
N GLU A 56 -29.49 -1.56 -2.28
CA GLU A 56 -30.33 -2.75 -2.08
C GLU A 56 -29.66 -3.76 -1.14
N VAL A 57 -28.36 -4.02 -1.32
CA VAL A 57 -27.57 -4.85 -0.42
C VAL A 57 -27.54 -4.27 0.99
N ALA A 58 -27.28 -2.97 1.15
CA ALA A 58 -27.24 -2.33 2.46
C ALA A 58 -28.59 -2.43 3.20
N ALA A 59 -29.70 -2.29 2.47
CA ALA A 59 -31.04 -2.48 3.02
C ALA A 59 -31.29 -3.92 3.46
N TYR A 60 -30.86 -4.91 2.65
CA TYR A 60 -30.94 -6.33 2.99
C TYR A 60 -30.14 -6.67 4.26
N LEU A 61 -28.87 -6.27 4.31
CA LEU A 61 -28.00 -6.49 5.48
C LEU A 61 -28.60 -5.85 6.74
N SER A 62 -29.07 -4.59 6.63
CA SER A 62 -29.75 -3.90 7.73
C SER A 62 -31.00 -4.63 8.21
N SER A 63 -31.73 -5.30 7.31
CA SER A 63 -32.92 -6.08 7.67
C SER A 63 -32.59 -7.32 8.50
N ILE A 64 -31.44 -7.96 8.23
CA ILE A 64 -30.94 -9.10 9.02
C ILE A 64 -30.49 -8.62 10.39
N ILE A 65 -29.68 -7.55 10.44
CA ILE A 65 -29.17 -6.98 11.70
C ILE A 65 -30.31 -6.53 12.62
N LYS A 66 -31.39 -5.98 12.07
CA LYS A 66 -32.58 -5.55 12.84
C LYS A 66 -33.48 -6.71 13.28
N SER A 67 -33.37 -7.88 12.67
CA SER A 67 -34.18 -9.04 13.00
C SER A 67 -33.70 -9.68 14.30
N SER A 68 -34.63 -10.06 15.19
CA SER A 68 -34.29 -10.84 16.39
C SER A 68 -33.89 -12.28 16.08
N LEU A 69 -34.07 -12.74 14.82
CA LEU A 69 -33.80 -14.11 14.38
C LEU A 69 -34.50 -15.17 15.28
N ALA A 70 -35.68 -14.85 15.82
CA ALA A 70 -36.35 -15.63 16.87
C ALA A 70 -36.71 -17.08 16.51
N TRP A 71 -36.58 -17.48 15.24
CA TRP A 71 -36.79 -18.86 14.80
C TRP A 71 -35.52 -19.73 14.94
N ILE A 72 -34.34 -19.12 14.99
CA ILE A 72 -33.07 -19.78 15.33
C ILE A 72 -33.04 -19.92 16.86
N GLN A 73 -32.75 -21.13 17.37
CA GLN A 73 -32.77 -21.40 18.82
C GLN A 73 -31.41 -21.19 19.47
N ASP A 74 -30.33 -21.52 18.76
CA ASP A 74 -28.97 -21.36 19.24
C ASP A 74 -28.56 -19.88 19.20
N GLU A 75 -28.10 -19.34 20.33
CA GLU A 75 -27.67 -17.94 20.42
C GLU A 75 -26.33 -17.70 19.72
N ASP A 76 -25.42 -18.68 19.73
CA ASP A 76 -24.12 -18.57 19.08
C ASP A 76 -24.30 -18.50 17.54
N GLU A 77 -25.29 -19.24 17.01
CA GLU A 77 -25.66 -19.17 15.59
C GLU A 77 -26.26 -17.80 15.21
N LYS A 78 -27.04 -17.17 16.11
CA LYS A 78 -27.57 -15.81 15.87
C LYS A 78 -26.45 -14.79 15.85
N GLU A 79 -25.55 -14.86 16.83
CA GLU A 79 -24.39 -13.97 16.92
C GLU A 79 -23.55 -14.08 15.65
N ALA A 80 -23.26 -15.29 15.18
CA ALA A 80 -22.53 -15.51 13.94
C ALA A 80 -23.22 -14.86 12.71
N VAL A 81 -24.55 -14.95 12.60
CA VAL A 81 -25.31 -14.31 11.51
C VAL A 81 -25.26 -12.79 11.60
N TRP A 82 -25.46 -12.22 12.80
CA TRP A 82 -25.41 -10.77 13.01
C TRP A 82 -24.01 -10.20 12.75
N ASP A 83 -22.97 -10.90 13.20
CA ASP A 83 -21.58 -10.53 12.98
C ASP A 83 -21.24 -10.55 11.48
N GLU A 84 -21.63 -11.61 10.77
CA GLU A 84 -21.40 -11.71 9.33
C GLU A 84 -22.14 -10.60 8.58
N ALA A 85 -23.40 -10.33 8.92
CA ALA A 85 -24.18 -9.26 8.28
C ALA A 85 -23.60 -7.87 8.56
N SER A 86 -23.16 -7.62 9.80
CA SER A 86 -22.53 -6.38 10.21
C SER A 86 -21.18 -6.17 9.51
N ARG A 87 -20.39 -7.24 9.35
CA ARG A 87 -19.13 -7.21 8.60
C ARG A 87 -19.35 -6.85 7.13
N ARG A 88 -20.31 -7.49 6.46
CA ARG A 88 -20.70 -7.15 5.09
C ARG A 88 -21.18 -5.70 4.93
N LEU A 89 -21.82 -5.15 5.96
CA LEU A 89 -22.26 -3.76 5.96
C LEU A 89 -21.07 -2.82 6.14
N ALA A 90 -20.16 -3.11 7.08
CA ALA A 90 -18.94 -2.32 7.32
C ALA A 90 -18.01 -2.26 6.10
N GLU A 91 -17.93 -3.34 5.31
CA GLU A 91 -17.27 -3.37 3.99
C GLU A 91 -17.83 -2.36 2.98
N ARG A 92 -18.91 -1.65 3.31
CA ARG A 92 -19.55 -0.67 2.42
C ARG A 92 -19.62 0.73 3.04
N CYS A 93 -19.01 0.93 4.22
CA CYS A 93 -19.02 2.19 4.97
C CYS A 93 -17.85 3.14 4.63
N GLY A 94 -17.13 2.90 3.53
CA GLY A 94 -15.93 3.66 3.16
C GLY A 94 -14.72 3.30 4.03
N ARG A 95 -13.53 3.84 3.71
CA ARG A 95 -12.27 3.36 4.29
C ARG A 95 -12.14 3.61 5.81
N ALA A 96 -12.75 4.68 6.32
CA ALA A 96 -12.79 4.98 7.75
C ALA A 96 -13.77 4.11 8.56
N GLY A 97 -14.83 3.60 7.91
CA GLY A 97 -15.80 2.70 8.54
C GLY A 97 -15.49 1.21 8.34
N MET A 98 -14.55 0.88 7.44
CA MET A 98 -14.09 -0.48 7.23
C MET A 98 -13.17 -0.94 8.38
N GLY A 99 -13.33 -2.21 8.77
CA GLY A 99 -12.42 -2.88 9.68
C GLY A 99 -11.06 -3.19 9.05
N GLU A 100 -10.40 -4.21 9.57
CA GLU A 100 -9.17 -4.72 8.98
C GLU A 100 -9.41 -5.20 7.55
N ILE A 101 -8.51 -4.84 6.64
CA ILE A 101 -8.55 -5.31 5.26
C ILE A 101 -7.25 -6.02 4.91
N THR A 102 -7.34 -7.05 4.07
CA THR A 102 -6.18 -7.68 3.44
C THR A 102 -6.33 -7.57 1.93
N ARG A 103 -5.33 -7.03 1.25
CA ARG A 103 -5.31 -6.81 -0.20
C ARG A 103 -4.22 -7.63 -0.87
N ARG A 104 -4.46 -7.98 -2.13
CA ARG A 104 -3.49 -8.67 -2.99
C ARG A 104 -3.05 -7.70 -4.08
N TRP A 105 -1.75 -7.44 -4.17
CA TRP A 105 -1.19 -6.48 -5.11
C TRP A 105 -0.44 -7.20 -6.21
N PRO A 106 -1.00 -7.27 -7.43
CA PRO A 106 -0.34 -7.93 -8.55
C PRO A 106 0.83 -7.09 -9.06
N LEU A 107 1.97 -7.73 -9.28
CA LEU A 107 3.22 -7.13 -9.74
C LEU A 107 3.87 -8.03 -10.79
N GLU A 108 4.72 -7.43 -11.62
CA GLU A 108 5.51 -8.16 -12.61
C GLU A 108 6.98 -8.24 -12.17
N SER A 109 7.54 -9.45 -12.17
CA SER A 109 8.97 -9.63 -11.92
C SER A 109 9.81 -9.16 -13.12
N ARG A 110 11.13 -9.05 -12.92
CA ARG A 110 12.08 -8.77 -14.01
C ARG A 110 12.05 -9.81 -15.14
N ALA A 111 11.68 -11.05 -14.84
CA ALA A 111 11.53 -12.13 -15.81
C ALA A 111 10.14 -12.16 -16.48
N SER A 112 9.31 -11.12 -16.25
CA SER A 112 7.91 -11.05 -16.69
C SER A 112 7.04 -12.20 -16.15
N SER A 113 7.44 -12.80 -15.04
CA SER A 113 6.56 -13.69 -14.27
C SER A 113 5.72 -12.86 -13.29
N PRO A 114 4.39 -12.96 -13.32
CA PRO A 114 3.54 -12.25 -12.37
C PRO A 114 3.69 -12.86 -10.97
N PHE A 115 3.62 -12.02 -9.96
CA PHE A 115 3.52 -12.41 -8.55
C PHE A 115 2.58 -11.46 -7.81
N GLU A 116 2.20 -11.82 -6.58
CA GLU A 116 1.33 -10.99 -5.76
C GLU A 116 1.94 -10.79 -4.37
N LEU A 117 1.76 -9.59 -3.83
CA LEU A 117 2.03 -9.30 -2.41
C LEU A 117 0.71 -9.20 -1.66
N VAL A 118 0.61 -9.90 -0.54
CA VAL A 118 -0.56 -9.92 0.34
C VAL A 118 -0.32 -8.97 1.51
N ILE A 119 -1.06 -7.87 1.57
CA ILE A 119 -0.85 -6.78 2.52
C ILE A 119 -2.04 -6.64 3.44
N ARG A 120 -1.79 -6.70 4.74
CA ARG A 120 -2.75 -6.42 5.80
C ARG A 120 -2.69 -4.95 6.20
N GLU A 121 -3.87 -4.36 6.33
CA GLU A 121 -4.08 -2.99 6.80
C GLU A 121 -5.09 -3.01 7.97
N PRO A 122 -4.62 -2.76 9.21
CA PRO A 122 -5.46 -2.59 10.39
C PRO A 122 -6.54 -1.52 10.21
N PRO A 123 -7.63 -1.53 11.02
CA PRO A 123 -8.62 -0.46 11.04
C PRO A 123 -8.00 0.93 11.30
N ILE A 124 -8.66 2.00 10.86
CA ILE A 124 -8.21 3.36 11.22
C ILE A 124 -8.62 3.66 12.66
N THR A 125 -7.66 3.71 13.57
CA THR A 125 -7.89 4.13 14.96
C THR A 125 -6.84 5.15 15.38
N GLY A 126 -7.25 6.37 15.75
CA GLY A 126 -6.30 7.43 16.11
C GLY A 126 -5.27 7.69 15.01
N ASP A 127 -3.99 7.71 15.36
CA ASP A 127 -2.88 7.93 14.42
C ASP A 127 -2.43 6.62 13.74
N SER A 128 -3.24 6.15 12.78
CA SER A 128 -3.02 4.89 12.05
C SER A 128 -2.69 5.11 10.57
N LEU A 129 -2.29 6.32 10.16
CA LEU A 129 -2.06 6.64 8.74
C LEU A 129 -0.92 5.80 8.13
N GLY A 130 0.15 5.52 8.90
CA GLY A 130 1.25 4.65 8.48
C GLY A 130 0.85 3.18 8.32
N LEU A 131 -0.33 2.77 8.80
CA LEU A 131 -0.83 1.39 8.69
C LEU A 131 -1.63 1.14 7.40
N LYS A 132 -1.71 2.16 6.51
CA LYS A 132 -2.46 2.11 5.27
C LYS A 132 -1.54 2.11 4.06
N THR A 133 -1.94 1.36 3.04
CA THR A 133 -1.25 1.43 1.74
C THR A 133 -1.75 2.66 0.99
N TRP A 134 -0.82 3.42 0.42
CA TRP A 134 -1.06 4.64 -0.35
C TRP A 134 -0.79 4.41 -1.85
N GLY A 135 -1.55 5.09 -2.72
CA GLY A 135 -1.49 4.92 -4.18
C GLY A 135 -0.09 5.04 -4.77
N SER A 136 0.68 6.00 -4.27
CA SER A 136 2.07 6.27 -4.62
C SER A 136 3.00 5.06 -4.40
N SER A 137 2.85 4.32 -3.30
CA SER A 137 3.67 3.13 -3.01
C SER A 137 3.50 2.04 -4.08
N TYR A 138 2.26 1.78 -4.50
CA TYR A 138 1.97 0.80 -5.54
C TYR A 138 2.37 1.29 -6.93
N LEU A 139 2.14 2.57 -7.23
CA LEU A 139 2.52 3.18 -8.50
C LEU A 139 4.03 3.18 -8.72
N LEU A 140 4.80 3.47 -7.66
CA LEU A 140 6.26 3.33 -7.70
C LEU A 140 6.66 1.85 -7.80
N ALA A 141 6.00 0.94 -7.08
CA ALA A 141 6.27 -0.51 -7.17
C ALA A 141 6.11 -1.04 -8.61
N GLN A 142 5.08 -0.61 -9.33
CA GLN A 142 4.88 -0.95 -10.75
C GLN A 142 5.97 -0.40 -11.67
N SER A 143 6.61 0.72 -11.28
CA SER A 143 7.66 1.37 -12.05
C SER A 143 9.07 0.81 -11.78
N LEU A 144 9.24 -0.05 -10.77
CA LEU A 144 10.56 -0.58 -10.38
C LEU A 144 11.27 -1.32 -11.52
N GLY A 145 10.51 -2.00 -12.38
CA GLY A 145 11.04 -2.74 -13.53
C GLY A 145 11.63 -1.84 -14.62
N SER A 146 10.99 -0.71 -14.93
CA SER A 146 11.52 0.28 -15.89
C SER A 146 12.69 1.04 -15.29
N ILE A 147 12.58 1.49 -14.03
CA ILE A 147 13.66 2.16 -13.30
C ILE A 147 14.93 1.30 -13.27
N ALA A 148 14.79 -0.01 -13.05
CA ALA A 148 15.92 -0.95 -13.10
C ALA A 148 16.63 -0.98 -14.47
N LYS A 149 15.85 -0.95 -15.56
CA LYS A 149 16.36 -1.03 -16.94
C LYS A 149 16.94 0.29 -17.42
N GLU A 150 16.48 1.40 -16.87
CA GLU A 150 16.84 2.74 -17.29
C GLU A 150 17.81 3.34 -16.27
N SER A 151 17.31 4.03 -15.24
CA SER A 151 18.07 4.82 -14.28
C SER A 151 19.08 4.01 -13.44
N LEU A 152 18.88 2.69 -13.31
CA LEU A 152 19.73 1.79 -12.53
C LEU A 152 20.42 0.72 -13.40
N SER A 153 20.44 0.90 -14.73
CA SER A 153 21.05 -0.05 -15.67
C SER A 153 22.51 -0.37 -15.36
N HIS A 154 23.26 0.59 -14.80
CA HIS A 154 24.63 0.39 -14.35
C HIS A 154 24.74 -0.56 -13.16
N MET A 155 23.74 -0.65 -12.29
CA MET A 155 23.71 -1.57 -11.14
C MET A 155 23.16 -2.96 -11.49
N PHE A 156 22.24 -3.05 -12.46
CA PHE A 156 21.56 -4.31 -12.81
C PHE A 156 21.99 -4.92 -14.16
N GLY A 157 23.01 -4.35 -14.82
CA GLY A 157 23.47 -4.74 -16.16
C GLY A 157 24.18 -6.11 -16.23
N LEU A 158 24.29 -6.64 -17.46
CA LEU A 158 25.00 -7.90 -17.74
C LEU A 158 26.50 -7.75 -17.42
N GLY A 159 27.01 -8.58 -16.49
CA GLY A 159 28.44 -8.60 -16.11
C GLY A 159 28.76 -7.96 -14.76
N GLN A 160 27.77 -7.44 -14.03
CA GLN A 160 27.90 -7.03 -12.62
C GLN A 160 28.12 -8.26 -11.71
N SER A 161 28.83 -8.06 -10.60
CA SER A 161 29.08 -9.11 -9.60
C SER A 161 27.78 -9.67 -9.05
N ASN A 162 27.78 -10.97 -8.68
CA ASN A 162 26.68 -11.63 -7.94
C ASN A 162 26.46 -11.07 -6.51
N GLU A 163 26.97 -9.89 -6.21
CA GLU A 163 26.76 -9.24 -4.92
C GLU A 163 25.35 -8.67 -4.91
N SER A 164 24.56 -9.11 -3.93
CA SER A 164 23.20 -8.60 -3.76
C SER A 164 23.26 -7.13 -3.33
N LEU A 165 22.41 -6.31 -3.94
CA LEU A 165 22.34 -4.88 -3.65
C LEU A 165 21.59 -4.64 -2.34
N ASP A 166 22.17 -3.86 -1.45
CA ASP A 166 21.53 -3.43 -0.22
C ASP A 166 20.69 -2.17 -0.46
N VAL A 167 19.41 -2.27 -0.13
CA VAL A 167 18.37 -1.26 -0.33
C VAL A 167 17.71 -0.94 1.00
N LEU A 168 17.42 0.33 1.24
CA LEU A 168 16.66 0.80 2.39
C LEU A 168 15.36 1.43 1.90
N GLU A 169 14.23 1.12 2.53
CA GLU A 169 13.00 1.89 2.38
C GLU A 169 12.75 2.70 3.65
N LEU A 170 12.59 4.02 3.49
CA LEU A 170 12.26 4.97 4.55
C LEU A 170 10.75 5.22 4.56
N GLY A 171 10.09 5.07 5.71
CA GLY A 171 8.65 5.29 5.83
C GLY A 171 7.85 4.25 5.04
N SER A 172 8.15 2.97 5.30
CA SER A 172 7.64 1.83 4.52
C SER A 172 6.14 1.62 4.67
N GLY A 173 5.55 2.11 5.76
CA GLY A 173 4.15 1.90 6.11
C GLY A 173 3.79 0.42 6.16
N THR A 174 3.05 -0.04 5.15
CA THR A 174 2.66 -1.46 5.01
C THR A 174 3.75 -2.35 4.39
N GLY A 175 4.79 -1.76 3.81
CA GLY A 175 5.95 -2.44 3.22
C GLY A 175 5.81 -2.82 1.75
N LEU A 176 4.74 -2.36 1.07
CA LEU A 176 4.44 -2.78 -0.31
C LEU A 176 5.58 -2.50 -1.29
N LEU A 177 6.13 -1.28 -1.28
CA LEU A 177 7.14 -0.85 -2.23
C LEU A 177 8.47 -1.57 -2.03
N GLY A 178 9.01 -1.63 -0.81
CA GLY A 178 10.28 -2.30 -0.55
C GLY A 178 10.20 -3.82 -0.72
N MET A 179 9.08 -4.47 -0.38
CA MET A 179 8.89 -5.88 -0.72
C MET A 179 8.83 -6.13 -2.22
N ALA A 180 8.20 -5.23 -2.98
CA ALA A 180 8.21 -5.29 -4.43
C ALA A 180 9.63 -5.09 -4.98
N ALA A 181 10.39 -4.15 -4.43
CA ALA A 181 11.79 -3.93 -4.79
C ALA A 181 12.64 -5.17 -4.53
N ALA A 182 12.47 -5.85 -3.39
CA ALA A 182 13.20 -7.07 -3.08
C ALA A 182 12.95 -8.16 -4.13
N ALA A 183 11.68 -8.39 -4.48
CA ALA A 183 11.28 -9.39 -5.46
C ALA A 183 11.70 -9.04 -6.90
N ILE A 184 11.51 -7.79 -7.33
CA ILE A 184 11.75 -7.34 -8.72
C ILE A 184 13.25 -7.18 -8.99
N TRP A 185 13.99 -6.62 -8.03
CA TRP A 185 15.42 -6.36 -8.15
C TRP A 185 16.31 -7.50 -7.66
N GLN A 186 15.74 -8.51 -6.99
CA GLN A 186 16.48 -9.63 -6.38
C GLN A 186 17.53 -9.10 -5.38
N ALA A 187 17.10 -8.11 -4.58
CA ALA A 187 17.95 -7.31 -3.71
C ALA A 187 17.70 -7.66 -2.23
N ASN A 188 18.63 -7.25 -1.37
CA ASN A 188 18.43 -7.24 0.08
C ASN A 188 17.77 -5.92 0.45
N VAL A 189 16.52 -5.95 0.93
CA VAL A 189 15.79 -4.73 1.30
C VAL A 189 15.53 -4.70 2.80
N VAL A 190 15.85 -3.58 3.43
CA VAL A 190 15.48 -3.28 4.81
C VAL A 190 14.33 -2.28 4.79
N LEU A 191 13.19 -2.70 5.32
CA LEU A 191 11.97 -1.89 5.44
C LEU A 191 12.00 -1.17 6.78
N THR A 192 11.85 0.15 6.77
CA THR A 192 11.89 0.95 7.99
C THR A 192 10.73 1.89 8.16
N ASP A 193 10.30 2.05 9.41
CA ASP A 193 9.25 2.97 9.82
C ASP A 193 9.35 3.23 11.34
N LEU A 194 8.42 4.00 11.90
CA LEU A 194 8.28 4.25 13.33
C LEU A 194 8.04 2.93 14.10
N PRO A 195 8.51 2.81 15.36
CA PRO A 195 8.31 1.61 16.18
C PRO A 195 6.84 1.16 16.31
N THR A 196 5.89 2.10 16.23
CA THR A 196 4.45 1.81 16.26
C THR A 196 3.92 1.14 14.99
N ILE A 197 4.59 1.32 13.85
CA ILE A 197 4.22 0.77 12.54
C ILE A 197 4.92 -0.57 12.28
N VAL A 198 6.14 -0.74 12.80
CA VAL A 198 6.98 -1.93 12.61
C VAL A 198 6.27 -3.27 12.88
N PRO A 199 5.40 -3.43 13.90
CA PRO A 199 4.70 -4.70 14.11
C PRO A 199 3.82 -5.13 12.92
N ASN A 200 3.09 -4.21 12.30
CA ASN A 200 2.28 -4.53 11.12
C ASN A 200 3.16 -4.73 9.88
N LEU A 201 4.22 -3.93 9.74
CA LEU A 201 5.22 -4.08 8.68
C LEU A 201 5.88 -5.46 8.72
N ALA A 202 6.29 -5.93 9.91
CA ALA A 202 6.88 -7.25 10.10
C ALA A 202 5.89 -8.38 9.80
N HIS A 203 4.62 -8.21 10.18
CA HIS A 203 3.56 -9.16 9.81
C HIS A 203 3.40 -9.29 8.28
N ASN A 204 3.34 -8.15 7.57
CA ASN A 204 3.25 -8.12 6.11
C ASN A 204 4.49 -8.71 5.44
N MET A 205 5.67 -8.38 5.95
CA MET A 205 6.95 -8.95 5.48
C MET A 205 6.93 -10.48 5.59
N GLU A 206 6.62 -11.01 6.77
CA GLU A 206 6.65 -12.46 7.00
C GLU A 206 5.62 -13.19 6.13
N ARG A 207 4.45 -12.59 5.93
CA ARG A 207 3.42 -13.13 5.04
C ARG A 207 3.91 -13.32 3.60
N ASN A 208 4.84 -12.49 3.14
CA ASN A 208 5.33 -12.49 1.75
C ASN A 208 6.77 -13.03 1.60
N ARG A 209 7.45 -13.37 2.71
CA ARG A 209 8.85 -13.81 2.71
C ARG A 209 9.13 -14.93 1.71
N SER A 210 8.33 -15.99 1.75
CA SER A 210 8.52 -17.14 0.85
C SER A 210 8.40 -16.79 -0.64
N THR A 211 7.45 -15.91 -1.01
CA THR A 211 7.29 -15.41 -2.38
C THR A 211 8.52 -14.61 -2.82
N ILE A 212 9.04 -13.74 -1.95
CA ILE A 212 10.20 -12.88 -2.23
C ILE A 212 11.47 -13.72 -2.38
N GLU A 213 11.69 -14.67 -1.46
CA GLU A 213 12.85 -15.58 -1.49
C GLU A 213 12.84 -16.49 -2.72
N ALA A 214 11.66 -16.97 -3.15
CA ALA A 214 11.50 -17.75 -4.38
C ALA A 214 11.88 -16.95 -5.64
N LEU A 215 11.79 -15.62 -5.59
CA LEU A 215 12.21 -14.71 -6.66
C LEU A 215 13.67 -14.24 -6.51
N GLY A 216 14.38 -14.67 -5.45
CA GLY A 216 15.78 -14.34 -5.20
C GLY A 216 16.01 -13.05 -4.40
N GLY A 217 14.95 -12.42 -3.89
CA GLY A 217 15.06 -11.26 -3.00
C GLY A 217 15.22 -11.66 -1.54
N LYS A 218 15.60 -10.70 -0.69
CA LYS A 218 15.57 -10.83 0.77
C LYS A 218 14.98 -9.58 1.40
N VAL A 219 14.24 -9.78 2.48
CA VAL A 219 13.61 -8.69 3.24
C VAL A 219 13.87 -8.83 4.73
N ASP A 220 14.12 -7.69 5.34
CA ASP A 220 14.22 -7.49 6.79
C ASP A 220 13.48 -6.19 7.17
N SER A 221 13.14 -6.01 8.44
CA SER A 221 12.50 -4.78 8.91
C SER A 221 13.07 -4.27 10.21
N GLY A 222 12.97 -2.96 10.46
CA GLY A 222 13.46 -2.35 11.69
C GLY A 222 12.90 -0.96 11.95
N GLY A 223 12.91 -0.55 13.22
CA GLY A 223 12.54 0.80 13.64
C GLY A 223 13.60 1.80 13.19
N LEU A 224 13.16 2.90 12.57
CA LEU A 224 14.03 4.03 12.23
C LEU A 224 13.21 5.32 12.30
N ILE A 225 13.59 6.19 13.24
CA ILE A 225 12.99 7.51 13.40
C ILE A 225 13.87 8.54 12.69
N TRP A 226 13.30 9.32 11.77
CA TRP A 226 14.08 10.35 11.09
C TRP A 226 14.47 11.46 12.06
N GLY A 227 15.73 11.88 12.02
CA GLY A 227 16.23 12.95 12.88
C GLY A 227 16.42 12.59 14.35
N SER A 228 16.20 11.32 14.75
CA SER A 228 16.44 10.83 16.10
C SER A 228 17.06 9.44 16.08
N ASP A 229 18.09 9.24 16.89
CA ASP A 229 18.64 7.90 17.14
C ASP A 229 17.85 7.15 18.24
N ASP A 230 16.94 7.83 18.95
CA ASP A 230 16.10 7.22 19.99
C ASP A 230 15.17 6.16 19.38
N GLU A 231 15.16 4.96 19.97
CA GLU A 231 14.34 3.80 19.55
C GLU A 231 14.58 3.27 18.12
N SER A 232 15.57 3.83 17.41
CA SER A 232 16.05 3.29 16.13
C SER A 232 16.86 2.00 16.36
N ALA A 233 16.81 1.08 15.41
CA ALA A 233 17.58 -0.16 15.51
C ALA A 233 19.09 0.11 15.36
N GLU A 234 19.92 -0.54 16.19
CA GLU A 234 21.39 -0.36 16.25
C GLU A 234 22.09 -0.47 14.89
N ARG A 235 21.54 -1.24 13.95
CA ARG A 235 22.09 -1.37 12.60
C ARG A 235 22.19 -0.03 11.86
N PHE A 236 21.37 0.95 12.21
CA PHE A 236 21.30 2.26 11.57
C PHE A 236 22.27 3.29 12.20
N ASP A 237 23.03 2.90 13.22
CA ASP A 237 24.15 3.68 13.75
C ASP A 237 25.29 3.77 12.73
N ILE A 238 25.43 2.73 11.92
CA ILE A 238 26.40 2.70 10.83
C ILE A 238 25.79 3.42 9.61
N LYS A 239 26.40 4.54 9.23
CA LYS A 239 25.93 5.42 8.16
C LYS A 239 26.44 4.99 6.78
N ASN A 240 25.79 5.46 5.72
CA ASN A 240 26.18 5.31 4.30
C ASN A 240 26.28 3.84 3.82
N GLN A 241 25.37 2.96 4.25
CA GLN A 241 25.42 1.52 3.95
C GLN A 241 24.69 1.11 2.68
N PHE A 242 23.69 1.86 2.24
CA PHE A 242 22.74 1.39 1.24
C PHE A 242 23.03 1.96 -0.15
N LYS A 243 23.05 1.10 -1.17
CA LYS A 243 23.22 1.52 -2.57
C LYS A 243 21.98 2.25 -3.10
N ILE A 244 20.81 1.84 -2.61
CA ILE A 244 19.54 2.46 -2.99
C ILE A 244 18.75 2.82 -1.73
N VAL A 245 18.20 4.03 -1.71
CA VAL A 245 17.21 4.45 -0.71
C VAL A 245 15.88 4.74 -1.40
N LEU A 246 14.78 4.17 -0.92
CA LEU A 246 13.43 4.33 -1.43
C LEU A 246 12.57 5.11 -0.43
N ALA A 247 11.63 5.91 -0.93
CA ALA A 247 10.54 6.47 -0.13
C ALA A 247 9.32 6.76 -1.02
N ALA A 248 8.11 6.43 -0.55
CA ALA A 248 6.86 6.77 -1.23
C ALA A 248 5.88 7.42 -0.26
N ASP A 249 5.27 8.52 -0.70
CA ASP A 249 4.40 9.38 0.13
C ASP A 249 5.03 9.96 1.41
N PRO A 250 6.32 10.34 1.45
CA PRO A 250 6.94 10.70 2.73
C PRO A 250 6.63 12.13 3.20
N LEU A 251 5.98 12.98 2.38
CA LEU A 251 5.88 14.42 2.63
C LEU A 251 4.43 14.88 2.90
N TYR A 252 4.06 14.91 4.18
CA TYR A 252 2.75 15.40 4.63
C TYR A 252 2.82 16.36 5.84
N ASP A 253 4.02 16.58 6.38
CA ASP A 253 4.29 17.53 7.47
C ASP A 253 5.41 18.52 7.06
N ASP A 254 5.41 19.71 7.65
CA ASP A 254 6.36 20.80 7.34
C ASP A 254 7.82 20.47 7.68
N ASP A 255 8.05 19.55 8.63
CA ASP A 255 9.38 19.09 9.03
C ASP A 255 9.92 17.95 8.15
N HIS A 256 9.05 17.26 7.40
CA HIS A 256 9.44 16.08 6.61
C HIS A 256 10.48 16.34 5.52
N PRO A 257 10.48 17.48 4.79
CA PRO A 257 11.52 17.75 3.81
C PRO A 257 12.94 17.71 4.40
N GLU A 258 13.16 18.28 5.58
CA GLU A 258 14.42 18.24 6.30
C GLU A 258 14.72 16.84 6.82
N LEU A 259 13.77 16.24 7.54
CA LEU A 259 13.95 14.93 8.18
C LEU A 259 14.26 13.83 7.15
N LEU A 260 13.49 13.76 6.07
CA LEU A 260 13.69 12.80 4.99
C LEU A 260 15.04 13.01 4.29
N SER A 261 15.39 14.27 3.96
CA SER A 261 16.66 14.57 3.31
C SER A 261 17.85 14.14 4.18
N SER A 262 17.79 14.44 5.47
CA SER A 262 18.82 14.01 6.43
C SER A 262 18.91 12.49 6.54
N ALA A 263 17.78 11.78 6.59
CA ALA A 263 17.76 10.31 6.60
C ALA A 263 18.36 9.72 5.32
N ILE A 264 18.00 10.25 4.14
CA ILE A 264 18.57 9.80 2.86
C ILE A 264 20.09 10.02 2.85
N VAL A 265 20.57 11.22 3.23
CA VAL A 265 22.01 11.53 3.23
C VAL A 265 22.77 10.66 4.23
N ALA A 266 22.18 10.36 5.39
CA ALA A 266 22.79 9.54 6.42
C ALA A 266 22.93 8.06 6.01
N HIS A 267 22.04 7.53 5.18
CA HIS A 267 21.99 6.10 4.88
C HIS A 267 22.44 5.73 3.46
N LEU A 268 22.33 6.65 2.50
CA LEU A 268 22.76 6.41 1.12
C LEU A 268 24.29 6.38 1.01
N ALA A 269 24.84 5.29 0.48
CA ALA A 269 26.27 5.10 0.26
C ALA A 269 26.89 6.24 -0.58
N GLN A 270 28.15 6.56 -0.29
CA GLN A 270 28.82 7.78 -0.81
C GLN A 270 29.39 7.64 -2.23
N ASP A 271 29.20 6.50 -2.90
CA ASP A 271 29.67 6.33 -4.27
C ASP A 271 28.75 6.97 -5.31
N LYS A 272 29.32 7.19 -6.49
CA LYS A 272 28.64 7.80 -7.66
C LYS A 272 27.52 6.93 -8.24
N ASP A 273 27.46 5.65 -7.90
CA ASP A 273 26.50 4.71 -8.46
C ASP A 273 25.24 4.61 -7.61
N SER A 274 25.30 5.04 -6.35
CA SER A 274 24.20 5.02 -5.39
C SER A 274 23.08 5.98 -5.77
N ARG A 275 21.82 5.59 -5.51
CA ARG A 275 20.62 6.34 -5.90
C ARG A 275 19.60 6.45 -4.78
N ALA A 276 18.95 7.60 -4.64
CA ALA A 276 17.71 7.71 -3.88
C ALA A 276 16.53 7.85 -4.83
N ILE A 277 15.43 7.15 -4.59
CA ILE A 277 14.23 7.18 -5.42
C ILE A 277 13.06 7.56 -4.52
N VAL A 278 12.45 8.70 -4.81
CA VAL A 278 11.38 9.26 -3.99
C VAL A 278 10.17 9.53 -4.87
N MET A 279 8.99 9.12 -4.42
CA MET A 279 7.70 9.48 -5.03
C MET A 279 6.85 10.27 -4.05
N VAL A 280 6.36 11.43 -4.49
CA VAL A 280 5.51 12.34 -3.72
C VAL A 280 4.22 12.61 -4.51
N PRO A 281 3.04 12.21 -3.99
CA PRO A 281 1.77 12.65 -4.55
C PRO A 281 1.55 14.15 -4.34
N GLN A 282 1.09 14.82 -5.38
CA GLN A 282 0.89 16.25 -5.47
C GLN A 282 -0.59 16.61 -5.30
N ARG A 283 -1.16 16.20 -4.16
CA ARG A 283 -2.60 16.33 -3.83
C ARG A 283 -3.08 17.78 -3.86
N ASP A 284 -2.25 18.70 -3.40
CA ASP A 284 -2.61 20.11 -3.22
C ASP A 284 -1.39 21.05 -3.33
N VAL A 285 -1.62 22.33 -3.06
CA VAL A 285 -0.55 23.35 -3.04
C VAL A 285 0.48 23.08 -1.93
N THR A 286 0.08 22.46 -0.82
CA THR A 286 0.94 22.18 0.34
C THR A 286 1.95 21.09 0.01
N THR A 287 1.49 19.93 -0.43
CA THR A 287 2.32 18.80 -0.90
C THR A 287 3.29 19.23 -2.02
N LYS A 288 2.83 20.06 -2.98
CA LYS A 288 3.69 20.67 -4.01
C LYS A 288 4.80 21.55 -3.42
N LYS A 289 4.52 22.34 -2.38
CA LYS A 289 5.52 23.14 -1.67
C LYS A 289 6.51 22.27 -0.90
N LEU A 290 6.04 21.22 -0.21
CA LEU A 290 6.89 20.27 0.50
C LEU A 290 7.87 19.58 -0.46
N ALA A 291 7.38 19.11 -1.61
CA ALA A 291 8.22 18.51 -2.65
C ALA A 291 9.29 19.48 -3.18
N ALA A 292 8.94 20.75 -3.42
CA ALA A 292 9.88 21.77 -3.87
C ALA A 292 10.95 22.11 -2.80
N LYS A 293 10.55 22.15 -1.52
CA LYS A 293 11.44 22.34 -0.38
C LYS A 293 12.42 21.16 -0.26
N PHE A 294 11.91 19.93 -0.32
CA PHE A 294 12.70 18.70 -0.31
C PHE A 294 13.74 18.68 -1.45
N LEU A 295 13.31 18.97 -2.68
CA LEU A 295 14.19 19.04 -3.84
C LEU A 295 15.35 20.05 -3.62
N SER A 296 15.05 21.21 -3.06
CA SER A 296 16.06 22.24 -2.76
C SER A 296 17.08 21.75 -1.73
N ILE A 297 16.63 21.05 -0.68
CA ILE A 297 17.50 20.51 0.37
C ILE A 297 18.39 19.39 -0.16
N MET A 298 17.84 18.49 -0.99
CA MET A 298 18.60 17.41 -1.63
C MET A 298 19.75 17.95 -2.51
N ILE A 299 19.48 18.99 -3.29
CA ILE A 299 20.50 19.66 -4.13
C ILE A 299 21.60 20.28 -3.28
N VAL A 300 21.24 21.02 -2.23
CA VAL A 300 22.20 21.62 -1.29
C VAL A 300 23.04 20.54 -0.59
N SER A 301 22.46 19.36 -0.37
CA SER A 301 23.12 18.21 0.26
C SER A 301 24.01 17.39 -0.70
N GLY A 302 24.19 17.87 -1.94
CA GLY A 302 25.08 17.23 -2.93
C GLY A 302 24.44 16.12 -3.76
N LEU A 303 23.11 16.01 -3.76
CA LEU A 303 22.36 15.06 -4.58
C LEU A 303 21.62 15.80 -5.69
N SER A 304 21.88 15.42 -6.94
CA SER A 304 21.21 16.01 -8.10
C SER A 304 20.18 15.05 -8.69
N VAL A 305 19.17 15.62 -9.35
CA VAL A 305 18.13 14.84 -10.05
C VAL A 305 18.73 14.24 -11.32
N MET A 306 18.81 12.92 -11.37
CA MET A 306 19.24 12.13 -12.53
C MET A 306 18.07 11.92 -13.50
N GLU A 307 16.88 11.71 -12.95
CA GLU A 307 15.64 11.50 -13.68
C GLU A 307 14.47 11.95 -12.82
N GLN A 308 13.41 12.46 -13.45
CA GLN A 308 12.15 12.73 -12.78
C GLN A 308 10.99 12.64 -13.78
N ASN A 309 9.82 12.25 -13.30
CA ASN A 309 8.60 12.22 -14.09
C ASN A 309 7.37 12.35 -13.18
N THR A 310 6.20 12.51 -13.78
CA THR A 310 4.91 12.49 -13.08
C THR A 310 4.06 11.36 -13.63
N LEU A 311 3.55 10.53 -12.72
CA LEU A 311 2.59 9.48 -13.03
C LEU A 311 1.23 9.86 -12.46
N VAL A 312 0.15 9.32 -13.03
CA VAL A 312 -1.19 9.51 -12.48
C VAL A 312 -1.63 8.18 -11.85
N GLY A 313 -1.83 8.19 -10.54
CA GLY A 313 -2.28 7.04 -9.76
C GLY A 313 -3.73 7.13 -9.32
N GLN A 314 -4.17 6.13 -8.59
CA GLN A 314 -5.43 6.13 -7.84
C GLN A 314 -5.08 5.97 -6.36
N ASP A 315 -5.85 6.59 -5.47
CA ASP A 315 -5.88 6.22 -4.07
C ASP A 315 -7.32 6.11 -3.56
N ASP A 316 -7.48 5.59 -2.35
CA ASP A 316 -8.80 5.32 -1.75
C ASP A 316 -9.33 6.51 -0.92
N TRP A 317 -8.72 7.69 -1.01
CA TRP A 317 -8.88 8.78 -0.05
C TRP A 317 -9.46 10.08 -0.61
N ASP A 318 -9.75 10.15 -1.91
CA ASP A 318 -10.41 11.32 -2.48
C ASP A 318 -11.90 11.35 -2.06
N GLU A 319 -12.27 12.36 -1.25
CA GLU A 319 -13.60 12.53 -0.67
C GLU A 319 -14.65 13.05 -1.67
N ASP A 320 -14.22 13.64 -2.80
CA ASP A 320 -15.09 14.44 -3.66
C ASP A 320 -15.83 13.65 -4.77
N GLY A 321 -15.67 12.32 -4.84
CA GLY A 321 -16.46 11.47 -5.74
C GLY A 321 -16.24 11.72 -7.25
N GLU A 322 -15.43 12.71 -7.61
CA GLU A 322 -14.78 12.81 -8.91
C GLU A 322 -13.45 12.06 -8.81
N ASP A 323 -13.37 10.91 -9.47
CA ASP A 323 -12.19 10.06 -9.63
C ASP A 323 -11.10 10.83 -10.43
N SER A 324 -10.52 11.85 -9.80
CA SER A 324 -9.40 12.64 -10.28
C SER A 324 -8.13 11.93 -9.87
N GLY A 325 -7.57 11.12 -10.78
CA GLY A 325 -6.31 10.44 -10.50
C GLY A 325 -5.25 11.38 -9.92
N ILE A 326 -4.49 10.90 -8.95
CA ILE A 326 -3.54 11.70 -8.19
C ILE A 326 -2.23 11.77 -8.97
N GLU A 327 -1.78 12.99 -9.25
CA GLU A 327 -0.47 13.24 -9.83
C GLU A 327 0.62 12.91 -8.82
N CYS A 328 1.45 11.91 -9.11
CA CYS A 328 2.58 11.48 -8.31
C CYS A 328 3.87 11.86 -9.03
N TRP A 329 4.54 12.90 -8.52
CA TRP A 329 5.89 13.23 -8.96
C TRP A 329 6.87 12.23 -8.36
N TRP A 330 7.81 11.73 -9.15
CA TRP A 330 8.92 10.93 -8.65
C TRP A 330 10.24 11.37 -9.25
N ALA A 331 11.32 11.13 -8.52
CA ALA A 331 12.66 11.44 -8.97
C ALA A 331 13.68 10.41 -8.50
N VAL A 332 14.68 10.16 -9.35
CA VAL A 332 15.93 9.47 -9.03
C VAL A 332 16.98 10.53 -8.77
N PHE A 333 17.61 10.45 -7.60
CA PHE A 333 18.71 11.30 -7.18
C PHE A 333 20.02 10.52 -7.19
N GLY A 334 21.13 11.20 -7.49
CA GLY A 334 22.48 10.64 -7.42
C GLY A 334 23.53 11.70 -7.08
N ARG A 335 24.71 11.24 -6.64
CA ARG A 335 25.88 12.10 -6.44
C ARG A 335 26.56 12.36 -7.78
N GLN A 336 26.99 13.61 -8.01
CA GLN A 336 27.80 13.97 -9.18
C GLN A 336 29.26 13.59 -9.01
#